data_AF-A0A2D8EYG2-F1
#
_entry.id   AF-A0A2D8EYG2-F1
#
_cell.length_a   1.000
_cell.length_b   1.000
_cell.length_c   1.000
_cell.angle_alpha   90.00
_cell.angle_beta   90.00
_cell.angle_gamma   90.00
#
_symmetry.space_group_name_H-M   'P 1'
#
loop_
_entity.id
_entity.type
_entity.pdbx_description
1 polymer ?
#
loop_
_entity_poly.entity_id
_entity_poly.type
_entity_poly.pdbx_seq_one_letter_code
_entity_poly.pdbx_strand_id
1 'polypeptide(L)'
;MAAVFFVIGGLAASNPLNRYLLWRNLSVDKLDRMIDSHLHERHEGVEYACLYTVTCASGRARLELRTSLSDTELDDIREAIWRRKFEDYCPGRTTNLGLEFLTPDAGQARRDIWTFGGGFMGEHTRFNGGSFSQEAPWEPCTLERAYWHREPDSVP
;
A
#
# COMPACT_ATOMS: atom_id res chain seq x y z
N MET A 1 -51.63 0.21 17.20
CA MET A 1 -50.23 -0.14 17.54
C MET A 1 -49.51 -0.47 16.25
N ALA A 2 -48.54 0.35 15.84
CA ALA A 2 -47.68 0.06 14.70
C ALA A 2 -46.24 0.29 15.18
N ALA A 3 -45.46 -0.80 15.25
CA ALA A 3 -44.06 -0.75 15.61
C ALA A 3 -43.28 -0.18 14.42
N VAL A 4 -42.70 1.01 14.61
CA VAL A 4 -41.74 1.58 13.66
C VAL A 4 -40.42 0.83 13.88
N PHE A 5 -40.14 -0.12 13.00
CA PHE A 5 -38.83 -0.73 12.88
C PHE A 5 -37.88 0.30 12.29
N PHE A 6 -37.03 0.89 13.13
CA PHE A 6 -35.83 1.56 12.64
C PHE A 6 -34.92 0.50 12.03
N VAL A 7 -34.96 0.39 10.70
CA VAL A 7 -33.88 -0.23 9.94
C VAL A 7 -32.69 0.72 10.09
N ILE A 8 -31.85 0.46 11.10
CA ILE A 8 -30.50 1.01 11.17
C ILE A 8 -29.77 0.35 10.01
N GLY A 9 -29.86 0.98 8.83
CA GLY A 9 -29.03 0.67 7.69
C GLY A 9 -27.59 0.72 8.17
N GLY A 10 -26.93 -0.43 8.10
CA GLY A 10 -25.55 -0.61 8.52
C GLY A 10 -24.63 0.32 7.73
N LEU A 11 -24.40 1.51 8.27
CA LEU A 11 -23.13 2.19 8.11
C LEU A 11 -22.12 1.27 8.75
N ALA A 12 -21.39 0.50 7.94
CA ALA A 12 -20.13 -0.08 8.37
C ALA A 12 -19.24 1.09 8.79
N ALA A 13 -19.35 1.47 10.06
CA ALA A 13 -18.49 2.42 10.71
C ALA A 13 -17.10 1.82 10.61
N SER A 14 -16.35 2.27 9.61
CA SER A 14 -14.98 1.89 9.39
C SER A 14 -14.21 2.13 10.68
N ASN A 15 -13.87 1.06 11.41
CA ASN A 15 -13.35 1.15 12.77
C ASN A 15 -12.07 2.02 12.80
N PRO A 16 -12.14 3.27 13.30
CA PRO A 16 -11.03 4.20 13.23
C PRO A 16 -9.87 3.76 14.14
N LEU A 17 -10.17 3.03 15.22
CA LEU A 17 -9.16 2.43 16.09
C LEU A 17 -8.35 1.37 15.34
N ASN A 18 -9.00 0.49 14.56
CA ASN A 18 -8.28 -0.52 13.77
C ASN A 18 -7.34 0.13 12.74
N ARG A 19 -7.78 1.22 12.09
CA ARG A 19 -6.95 1.97 11.13
C ARG A 19 -5.72 2.58 11.80
N TYR A 20 -5.93 3.17 12.97
CA TYR A 20 -4.85 3.73 13.78
C TYR A 20 -3.84 2.65 14.21
N LEU A 21 -4.33 1.52 14.73
CA LEU A 21 -3.49 0.42 15.18
C LEU A 21 -2.73 -0.25 14.02
N LEU A 22 -3.32 -0.31 12.83
CA LEU A 22 -2.64 -0.86 11.65
C LEU A 22 -1.43 0.00 11.26
N TRP A 23 -1.61 1.33 11.22
CA TRP A 23 -0.52 2.28 11.01
C TRP A 23 0.50 2.26 12.14
N ARG A 24 0.05 2.40 13.40
CA ARG A 24 0.93 2.53 14.58
C ARG A 24 1.82 1.30 14.79
N ASN A 25 1.29 0.12 14.48
CA ASN A 25 2.01 -1.14 14.64
C ASN A 25 2.58 -1.66 13.31
N LEU A 26 2.75 -0.80 12.31
CA LEU A 26 3.44 -1.17 11.07
C LEU A 26 4.94 -1.26 11.37
N SER A 27 5.52 -2.46 11.32
CA SER A 27 6.97 -2.71 11.39
C SER A 27 7.44 -3.29 10.05
N VAL A 28 8.75 -3.37 9.81
CA VAL A 28 9.29 -3.96 8.57
C VAL A 28 8.79 -5.40 8.41
N ASP A 29 8.95 -6.23 9.45
CA ASP A 29 8.42 -7.61 9.50
C ASP A 29 6.93 -7.71 9.12
N LYS A 30 6.11 -6.76 9.59
CA LYS A 30 4.67 -6.77 9.33
C LYS A 30 4.36 -6.32 7.91
N LEU A 31 5.13 -5.36 7.40
CA LEU A 31 5.03 -4.92 6.01
C LEU A 31 5.43 -6.07 5.08
N ASP A 32 6.54 -6.75 5.35
CA ASP A 32 7.04 -7.87 4.54
C ASP A 32 6.02 -9.01 4.49
N ARG A 33 5.50 -9.45 5.65
CA ARG A 33 4.44 -10.47 5.70
C ARG A 33 3.18 -10.03 4.96
N MET A 34 2.84 -8.75 5.00
CA MET A 34 1.67 -8.21 4.31
C MET A 34 1.87 -8.17 2.80
N ILE A 35 3.07 -7.82 2.33
CA ILE A 35 3.44 -7.86 0.91
C ILE A 35 3.40 -9.30 0.42
N ASP A 36 4.05 -10.21 1.15
CA ASP A 36 4.14 -11.62 0.80
C ASP A 36 2.76 -12.28 0.70
N SER A 37 1.94 -12.20 1.76
CA SER A 37 0.57 -12.74 1.76
C SER A 37 -0.28 -12.12 0.64
N HIS A 38 -0.19 -10.81 0.41
CA HIS A 38 -0.97 -10.15 -0.63
C HIS A 38 -0.57 -10.58 -2.04
N LEU A 39 0.72 -10.71 -2.33
CA LEU A 39 1.21 -11.16 -3.64
C LEU A 39 1.00 -12.66 -3.87
N HIS A 40 1.23 -13.49 -2.86
CA HIS A 40 0.97 -14.94 -2.93
C HIS A 40 -0.52 -15.24 -3.13
N GLU A 41 -1.40 -14.66 -2.31
CA GLU A 41 -2.82 -15.03 -2.29
C GLU A 41 -3.64 -14.41 -3.42
N ARG A 42 -3.25 -13.22 -3.91
CA ARG A 42 -4.08 -12.46 -4.86
C ARG A 42 -3.50 -12.34 -6.25
N HIS A 43 -2.20 -12.64 -6.42
CA HIS A 43 -1.50 -12.47 -7.69
C HIS A 43 -0.63 -13.69 -8.01
N GLU A 44 -1.30 -14.76 -8.47
CA GLU A 44 -0.63 -15.97 -8.94
C GLU A 44 0.38 -15.66 -10.05
N GLY A 45 1.56 -16.31 -10.00
CA GLY A 45 2.61 -16.17 -11.00
C GLY A 45 3.45 -14.89 -10.92
N VAL A 46 3.21 -14.00 -9.94
CA VAL A 46 4.12 -12.86 -9.70
C VAL A 46 5.42 -13.34 -9.08
N GLU A 47 6.54 -13.14 -9.76
CA GLU A 47 7.87 -13.57 -9.31
C GLU A 47 8.60 -12.52 -8.45
N TYR A 48 8.30 -11.24 -8.66
CA TYR A 48 8.93 -10.15 -7.93
C TYR A 48 8.02 -8.92 -7.84
N ALA A 49 8.28 -8.06 -6.86
CA ALA A 49 7.62 -6.78 -6.70
C ALA A 49 8.57 -5.71 -6.16
N CYS A 50 8.36 -4.47 -6.61
CA CYS A 50 9.07 -3.30 -6.10
C CYS A 50 8.20 -2.56 -5.08
N LEU A 51 8.81 -2.18 -3.97
CA LEU A 51 8.17 -1.36 -2.94
C LEU A 51 8.49 0.12 -3.19
N TYR A 52 7.46 0.94 -3.16
CA TYR A 52 7.56 2.38 -3.19
C TYR A 52 7.03 2.98 -1.90
N THR A 53 7.73 3.97 -1.36
CA THR A 53 7.31 4.70 -0.17
C THR A 53 7.16 6.17 -0.49
N VAL A 54 6.24 6.84 0.18
CA VAL A 54 6.12 8.29 0.04
C VAL A 54 7.34 8.99 0.63
N THR A 55 7.85 9.97 -0.10
CA THR A 55 8.86 10.92 0.33
C THR A 55 8.38 12.34 0.04
N CYS A 56 8.95 13.33 0.74
CA CYS A 56 8.67 14.73 0.47
C CYS A 56 9.83 15.40 -0.24
N ALA A 57 9.66 15.68 -1.53
CA ALA A 57 10.67 16.35 -2.34
C ALA A 57 10.10 17.66 -2.89
N SER A 58 10.82 18.76 -2.67
CA SER A 58 10.39 20.10 -3.12
C SER A 58 8.99 20.50 -2.61
N GLY A 59 8.62 20.06 -1.40
CA GLY A 59 7.31 20.34 -0.79
C GLY A 59 6.14 19.54 -1.37
N ARG A 60 6.41 18.53 -2.20
CA ARG A 60 5.40 17.70 -2.86
C ARG A 60 5.63 16.21 -2.61
N ALA A 61 4.52 15.47 -2.58
CA ALA A 61 4.53 14.02 -2.38
C ALA A 61 5.12 13.31 -3.61
N ARG A 62 6.17 12.52 -3.41
CA ARG A 62 6.74 11.65 -4.46
C ARG A 62 6.88 10.23 -3.96
N LEU A 63 7.03 9.30 -4.89
CA LEU A 63 7.38 7.92 -4.58
C LEU A 63 8.89 7.72 -4.73
N GLU A 64 9.46 7.05 -3.74
CA GLU A 64 10.84 6.60 -3.73
C GLU A 64 10.87 5.08 -3.74
N LEU A 65 11.68 4.50 -4.63
CA LEU A 65 11.84 3.06 -4.77
C LEU A 65 12.75 2.53 -3.65
N ARG A 66 12.29 1.48 -2.96
CA ARG A 66 13.02 0.80 -1.89
C ARG A 66 13.45 -0.59 -2.37
N THR A 67 14.73 -0.90 -2.20
CA THR A 67 15.30 -2.25 -2.38
C THR A 67 15.51 -2.96 -1.05
N SER A 68 15.47 -2.22 0.05
CA SER A 68 15.45 -2.70 1.44
C SER A 68 14.83 -1.61 2.30
N LEU A 69 14.45 -1.95 3.52
CA LEU A 69 13.89 -1.00 4.47
C LEU A 69 14.33 -1.38 5.89
N SER A 70 14.90 -0.42 6.61
CA SER A 70 15.16 -0.55 8.05
C SER A 70 13.97 -0.07 8.87
N ASP A 71 13.87 -0.52 10.12
CA ASP A 71 12.82 -0.04 11.04
C ASP A 71 12.89 1.48 11.24
N THR A 72 14.10 2.06 11.32
CA THR A 72 14.27 3.52 11.43
C THR A 72 13.73 4.26 10.21
N GLU A 73 14.01 3.78 8.99
CA GLU A 73 13.44 4.39 7.78
C GLU A 73 11.91 4.27 7.74
N LEU A 74 11.39 3.12 8.17
CA LEU A 74 9.94 2.91 8.27
C LEU A 74 9.30 3.82 9.33
N ASP A 75 9.98 4.11 10.44
CA ASP A 75 9.52 5.06 11.46
C ASP A 75 9.31 6.45 10.88
N ASP A 76 10.29 6.97 10.14
CA ASP A 76 10.19 8.25 9.46
C ASP A 76 9.05 8.27 8.43
N ILE A 77 8.91 7.19 7.66
CA ILE A 77 7.81 7.03 6.69
C ILE A 77 6.46 7.01 7.40
N ARG A 78 6.32 6.30 8.53
CA ARG A 78 5.08 6.26 9.32
C ARG A 78 4.71 7.64 9.83
N GLU A 79 5.67 8.41 10.33
CA GLU A 79 5.43 9.79 10.74
C GLU A 79 4.94 10.63 9.55
N ALA A 80 5.63 10.57 8.41
CA ALA A 80 5.22 11.28 7.20
C ALA A 80 3.79 10.90 6.76
N ILE A 81 3.46 9.61 6.78
CA ILE A 81 2.12 9.08 6.47
C ILE A 81 1.05 9.66 7.39
N TRP A 82 1.33 9.76 8.69
CA TRP A 82 0.42 10.33 9.68
C TRP A 82 0.20 11.82 9.45
N ARG A 83 1.29 12.56 9.30
CA ARG A 83 1.25 14.00 9.02
C ARG A 83 0.49 14.28 7.73
N ARG A 84 0.76 13.56 6.64
CA ARG A 84 -0.02 13.68 5.38
C ARG A 84 -1.52 13.47 5.55
N LYS A 85 -1.93 12.64 6.53
CA LYS A 85 -3.33 12.29 6.75
C LYS A 85 -4.09 13.35 7.57
N PHE A 86 -3.41 14.02 8.50
CA PHE A 86 -4.03 14.89 9.50
C PHE A 86 -3.50 16.33 9.48
N GLU A 87 -2.41 16.58 8.78
CA GLU A 87 -1.78 17.87 8.55
C GLU A 87 -1.72 18.10 7.03
N ASP A 88 -1.72 19.35 6.57
CA ASP A 88 -1.48 19.69 5.16
C ASP A 88 0.00 19.53 4.78
N TYR A 89 0.60 18.42 5.23
CA TYR A 89 2.01 18.10 5.06
C TYR A 89 2.23 17.39 3.73
N CYS A 90 3.12 17.96 2.91
CA CYS A 90 3.59 17.38 1.67
C CYS A 90 2.46 17.03 0.66
N PRO A 91 1.67 18.01 0.19
CA PRO A 91 0.52 17.72 -0.66
C PRO A 91 0.89 17.03 -1.98
N GLY A 92 -0.04 16.21 -2.50
CA GLY A 92 0.13 15.49 -3.76
C GLY A 92 -0.72 14.22 -3.81
N ARG A 93 -1.29 13.89 -4.97
CA ARG A 93 -2.11 12.69 -5.18
C ARG A 93 -1.21 11.48 -5.45
N THR A 94 -0.70 10.91 -4.37
CA THR A 94 0.28 9.82 -4.37
C THR A 94 0.00 8.88 -3.20
N THR A 95 0.20 7.58 -3.41
CA THR A 95 0.07 6.58 -2.35
C THR A 95 1.16 6.75 -1.29
N ASN A 96 0.86 6.29 -0.09
CA ASN A 96 1.80 6.30 1.02
C ASN A 96 2.81 5.15 0.91
N LEU A 97 2.31 3.97 0.55
CA LEU A 97 3.11 2.80 0.17
C LEU A 97 2.46 2.21 -1.09
N GLY A 98 3.28 1.77 -2.03
CA GLY A 98 2.84 1.21 -3.30
C GLY A 98 3.66 -0.01 -3.68
N LEU A 99 3.03 -0.96 -4.34
CA LEU A 99 3.69 -2.09 -4.99
C LEU A 99 3.52 -1.97 -6.50
N GLU A 100 4.60 -2.16 -7.24
CA GLU A 100 4.57 -2.37 -8.69
C GLU A 100 5.13 -3.77 -8.99
N PHE A 101 4.45 -4.53 -9.84
CA PHE A 101 4.84 -5.91 -10.18
C PHE A 101 4.32 -6.30 -11.57
N LEU A 102 4.96 -7.30 -12.18
CA LEU A 102 4.50 -7.88 -13.45
C LEU A 102 3.69 -9.14 -13.18
N THR A 103 2.50 -9.22 -13.77
CA THR A 103 1.74 -10.49 -13.84
C THR A 103 1.98 -11.16 -15.20
N PRO A 104 2.14 -12.49 -15.26
CA PRO A 104 2.43 -13.22 -16.50
C PRO A 104 1.43 -12.91 -17.63
N ASP A 105 0.15 -12.77 -17.29
CA ASP A 105 -0.94 -12.67 -18.27
C ASP A 105 -1.12 -11.27 -18.87
N ALA A 106 -0.58 -10.23 -18.23
CA ALA A 106 -0.94 -8.84 -18.57
C ALA A 106 0.07 -8.13 -19.46
N GLY A 107 1.32 -8.62 -19.55
CA GLY A 107 2.42 -7.93 -20.25
C GLY A 107 2.67 -6.47 -19.81
N GLN A 108 2.03 -6.05 -18.72
CA GLN A 108 2.02 -4.68 -18.20
C GLN A 108 2.17 -4.73 -16.68
N ALA A 109 2.87 -3.73 -16.14
CA ALA A 109 3.00 -3.55 -14.71
C ALA A 109 1.64 -3.27 -14.06
N ARG A 110 1.34 -4.05 -13.03
CA ARG A 110 0.23 -3.82 -12.12
C ARG A 110 0.72 -3.06 -10.90
N ARG A 111 -0.22 -2.32 -10.31
CA ARG A 111 0.05 -1.43 -9.18
C ARG A 111 -1.01 -1.60 -8.12
N ASP A 112 -0.52 -1.79 -6.91
CA ASP A 112 -1.35 -1.88 -5.72
C ASP A 112 -0.91 -0.80 -4.73
N ILE A 113 -1.88 -0.25 -4.02
CA ILE A 113 -1.71 0.85 -3.06
C ILE A 113 -2.06 0.37 -1.66
N TRP A 114 -1.31 0.85 -0.68
CA TRP A 114 -1.61 0.56 0.72
C TRP A 114 -2.68 1.49 1.27
N THR A 115 -3.59 0.93 2.06
CA THR A 115 -4.65 1.68 2.74
C THR A 115 -4.56 1.52 4.25
N PHE A 116 -4.89 2.60 4.96
CA PHE A 116 -4.99 2.62 6.42
C PHE A 116 -5.95 1.56 6.99
N GLY A 117 -6.88 1.03 6.19
CA GLY A 117 -7.97 0.16 6.67
C GLY A 117 -7.88 -1.30 6.27
N GLY A 118 -6.89 -1.72 5.48
CA GLY A 118 -6.91 -3.09 4.95
C GLY A 118 -5.65 -3.56 4.24
N GLY A 119 -4.52 -2.85 4.36
CA GLY A 119 -3.30 -3.20 3.65
C GLY A 119 -3.38 -2.87 2.16
N PHE A 120 -2.74 -3.70 1.32
CA PHE A 120 -2.67 -3.47 -0.12
C PHE A 120 -3.97 -3.85 -0.85
N MET A 121 -4.27 -3.07 -1.89
CA MET A 121 -5.36 -3.28 -2.83
C MET A 121 -4.99 -2.70 -4.19
N GLY A 122 -5.60 -3.16 -5.28
CA GLY A 122 -5.35 -2.62 -6.61
C GLY A 122 -5.53 -1.10 -6.72
N GLU A 123 -4.70 -0.43 -7.51
CA GLU A 123 -4.82 1.00 -7.80
C GLU A 123 -6.19 1.35 -8.41
N HIS A 124 -6.65 0.53 -9.35
CA HIS A 124 -7.91 0.72 -10.06
C HIS A 124 -9.00 -0.22 -9.53
N THR A 125 -9.53 0.06 -8.34
CA THR A 125 -10.75 -0.62 -7.86
C THR A 125 -12.01 0.20 -8.10
N ARG A 126 -13.15 -0.50 -8.13
CA ARG A 126 -14.51 0.07 -8.29
C ARG A 126 -14.94 1.09 -7.23
N PHE A 127 -14.16 1.29 -6.17
CA PHE A 127 -14.48 2.16 -5.04
C PHE A 127 -13.70 3.48 -5.05
N ASN A 128 -13.12 3.88 -6.19
CA ASN A 128 -12.05 4.89 -6.29
C ASN A 128 -10.87 4.48 -5.41
N GLY A 129 -9.99 3.64 -5.94
CA GLY A 129 -8.67 3.50 -5.36
C GLY A 129 -7.97 4.86 -5.26
N GLY A 130 -7.07 4.99 -4.29
CA GLY A 130 -6.08 6.07 -4.30
C GLY A 130 -5.28 6.07 -5.60
N SER A 131 -4.49 7.12 -5.81
CA SER A 131 -3.57 7.17 -6.95
C SER A 131 -2.24 6.55 -6.54
N PHE A 132 -1.61 5.75 -7.39
CA PHE A 132 -0.24 5.30 -7.15
C PHE A 132 0.69 6.51 -7.12
N SER A 133 0.78 7.29 -8.20
CA SER A 133 1.26 8.67 -8.18
C SER A 133 0.79 9.42 -9.42
N GLN A 134 0.27 10.64 -9.24
CA GLN A 134 -0.02 11.56 -10.36
C GLN A 134 1.18 12.43 -10.75
N GLU A 135 2.19 12.50 -9.88
CA GLU A 135 3.43 13.21 -10.15
C GLU A 135 4.41 12.21 -10.79
N ALA A 136 4.78 12.48 -12.05
CA ALA A 136 5.74 11.68 -12.81
C ALA A 136 7.12 12.35 -12.86
N PRO A 137 8.23 11.60 -13.02
CA PRO A 137 8.33 10.13 -12.93
C PRO A 137 8.89 9.65 -11.58
N TRP A 138 8.46 8.46 -11.15
CA TRP A 138 9.19 7.64 -10.16
C TRP A 138 10.06 6.63 -10.90
N GLU A 139 10.99 6.02 -10.17
CA GLU A 139 11.92 5.06 -10.75
C GLU A 139 11.19 3.77 -11.17
N PRO A 140 11.47 3.23 -12.37
CA PRO A 140 10.77 2.04 -12.88
C PRO A 140 11.10 0.80 -12.05
N CYS A 141 10.13 -0.10 -11.92
CA CYS A 141 10.34 -1.38 -11.27
C CYS A 141 11.13 -2.32 -12.20
N THR A 142 12.21 -2.91 -11.69
CA THR A 142 13.00 -3.94 -12.37
C THR A 142 13.36 -5.06 -11.40
N LEU A 143 13.71 -6.22 -11.95
CA LEU A 143 14.08 -7.39 -11.14
C LEU A 143 15.27 -7.11 -10.21
N GLU A 144 16.26 -6.35 -10.67
CA GLU A 144 17.47 -6.01 -9.91
C GLU A 144 17.20 -5.06 -8.73
N ARG A 145 16.02 -4.44 -8.73
CA ARG A 145 15.59 -3.45 -7.72
C ARG A 145 14.32 -3.89 -7.00
N ALA A 146 13.96 -5.16 -7.14
CA ALA A 146 12.83 -5.72 -6.42
C ALA A 146 13.09 -5.66 -4.91
N TYR A 147 12.02 -5.36 -4.18
CA TYR A 147 12.01 -5.40 -2.72
C TYR A 147 11.64 -6.81 -2.24
N TRP A 148 10.75 -7.47 -2.98
CA TRP A 148 10.24 -8.79 -2.67
C TRP A 148 10.43 -9.71 -3.87
N HIS A 149 10.79 -10.96 -3.58
CA HIS A 149 10.85 -12.06 -4.53
C HIS A 149 10.00 -13.20 -4.01
N ARG A 150 9.33 -13.90 -4.93
CA ARG A 150 8.63 -15.13 -4.60
C ARG A 150 9.67 -16.18 -4.17
N GLU A 151 9.53 -16.70 -2.96
CA GLU A 151 10.26 -17.91 -2.59
C GLU A 151 9.74 -19.07 -3.45
N PRO A 152 10.61 -19.91 -4.01
CA PRO A 152 10.15 -21.09 -4.72
C PRO A 152 9.32 -21.94 -3.76
N ASP A 153 8.12 -22.33 -4.17
CA ASP A 153 7.28 -23.25 -3.42
C ASP A 153 8.15 -24.44 -3.03
N SER A 154 8.32 -24.67 -1.73
CA SER A 154 9.07 -25.83 -1.27
C SER A 154 8.27 -27.05 -1.68
N VAL A 155 8.79 -27.79 -2.65
CA VAL A 155 8.20 -29.06 -3.09
C VAL A 155 8.16 -29.99 -1.86
N PRO A 156 6.98 -30.51 -1.46
CA PRO A 156 6.86 -31.45 -0.35
C PRO A 156 7.62 -32.76 -0.60
#